data_AF-A0AAV6B002-F1
#
_entry.id   AF-A0AAV6B002-F1
#
_cell.length_a   1.000
_cell.length_b   1.000
_cell.length_c   1.000
_cell.angle_alpha   90.00
_cell.angle_beta   90.00
_cell.angle_gamma   90.00
#
_symmetry.space_group_name_H-M   'P 1'
#
loop_
_entity.id
_entity.type
_entity.pdbx_description
1 polymer ?
#
loop_
_entity_poly.entity_id
_entity_poly.type
_entity_poly.pdbx_seq_one_letter_code
_entity_poly.pdbx_strand_id
1 'polypeptide(L)'
;MSEGNPTGEQNSAREQFPQTRWSVVLAACDESDAGGAAVALESLCRAYWFPLYVYIRRRGHSPEDAEDLTQGYFAALIERDYLSQADRTKGRLRSFLLTTLKHFLADEWSKAGAQKRGAGKIIMSIDAAQAEERYALEPADEASPDVLYERRWALTVLDNVLDTLRQEYVTSGKTELFNVLQKFLAWNSAGTAYRETAAQLNMKESAVRVAIFRLRRRYGDLLREAVAATVTSPDEVPGELDYLLSLLKS
;
A
#
# COMPACT_ATOMS: atom_id res chain seq x y z
N MET A 1 38.51 -11.98 -36.57
CA MET A 1 37.43 -12.99 -36.56
C MET A 1 37.06 -13.25 -35.12
N SER A 2 35.81 -12.92 -34.81
CA SER A 2 34.89 -13.38 -33.78
C SER A 2 35.36 -13.79 -32.36
N GLU A 3 34.69 -13.08 -31.43
CA GLU A 3 33.84 -13.60 -30.35
C GLU A 3 34.49 -14.05 -29.03
N GLY A 4 34.36 -13.22 -27.99
CA GLY A 4 33.10 -13.02 -27.28
C GLY A 4 32.83 -14.04 -26.17
N ASN A 5 33.09 -13.64 -24.92
CA ASN A 5 32.36 -14.14 -23.75
C ASN A 5 32.43 -13.14 -22.59
N PRO A 6 31.33 -12.45 -22.22
CA PRO A 6 31.17 -11.91 -20.88
C PRO A 6 30.28 -12.86 -20.09
N THR A 7 30.89 -13.67 -19.24
CA THR A 7 30.17 -14.41 -18.21
C THR A 7 30.08 -13.52 -16.97
N GLY A 8 28.86 -13.26 -16.52
CA GLY A 8 28.58 -13.14 -15.09
C GLY A 8 28.33 -11.74 -14.56
N GLU A 9 27.17 -11.15 -14.88
CA GLU A 9 26.43 -10.28 -13.94
C GLU A 9 24.93 -10.58 -14.06
N GLN A 10 24.53 -11.74 -13.53
CA GLN A 10 23.13 -11.98 -13.15
C GLN A 10 22.99 -11.67 -11.66
N ASN A 11 22.66 -10.43 -11.29
CA ASN A 11 22.10 -10.19 -9.95
C ASN A 11 21.23 -8.91 -9.79
N SER A 12 20.62 -8.41 -10.86
CA SER A 12 19.83 -7.15 -10.80
C SER A 12 18.32 -7.33 -10.98
N ALA A 13 17.79 -8.54 -10.77
CA ALA A 13 16.35 -8.84 -10.94
C ALA A 13 15.68 -9.33 -9.65
N ARG A 14 16.16 -8.86 -8.48
CA ARG A 14 15.63 -9.20 -7.15
C ARG A 14 15.05 -8.01 -6.38
N GLU A 15 14.79 -6.89 -7.06
CA GLU A 15 13.99 -5.79 -6.53
C GLU A 15 12.51 -6.20 -6.47
N GLN A 16 12.22 -7.19 -5.61
CA GLN A 16 10.87 -7.58 -5.27
C GLN A 16 10.28 -6.49 -4.36
N PHE A 17 9.29 -5.79 -4.93
CA PHE A 17 8.28 -4.96 -4.30
C PHE A 17 8.25 -5.02 -2.77
N PRO A 18 8.48 -3.90 -2.08
CA PRO A 18 8.54 -3.96 -0.64
C PRO A 18 7.12 -3.86 -0.07
N GLN A 19 6.63 -5.03 0.37
CA GLN A 19 5.35 -5.19 1.06
C GLN A 19 5.40 -4.45 2.40
N THR A 20 4.36 -3.70 2.72
CA THR A 20 4.14 -3.03 4.00
C THR A 20 3.99 -4.05 5.13
N ARG A 21 5.12 -4.52 5.66
CA ARG A 21 5.20 -5.55 6.68
C ARG A 21 5.64 -4.96 8.03
N TRP A 22 5.11 -5.48 9.15
CA TRP A 22 5.80 -5.33 10.44
C TRP A 22 7.26 -5.83 10.34
N SER A 23 7.51 -6.86 9.53
CA SER A 23 8.88 -7.34 9.26
C SER A 23 9.75 -6.33 8.50
N VAL A 24 9.14 -5.40 7.76
CA VAL A 24 9.80 -4.32 7.01
C VAL A 24 10.14 -3.17 7.96
N VAL A 25 9.23 -2.83 8.88
CA VAL A 25 9.54 -1.90 10.00
C VAL A 25 10.64 -2.46 10.91
N LEU A 26 10.61 -3.76 11.21
CA LEU A 26 11.66 -4.42 12.01
C LEU A 26 13.00 -4.53 11.26
N ALA A 27 12.98 -4.81 9.95
CA ALA A 27 14.18 -4.75 9.12
C ALA A 27 14.73 -3.31 9.01
N ALA A 28 13.85 -2.30 9.05
CA ALA A 28 14.24 -0.90 9.13
C ALA A 28 14.88 -0.50 10.47
N CYS A 29 14.61 -1.26 11.54
CA CYS A 29 15.25 -1.11 12.84
C CYS A 29 16.47 -2.02 13.03
N ASP A 30 16.77 -2.89 12.05
CA ASP A 30 17.93 -3.79 12.09
C ASP A 30 19.14 -3.08 11.48
N GLU A 31 19.99 -2.50 12.34
CA GLU A 31 21.21 -1.77 11.95
C GLU A 31 22.20 -2.65 11.16
N SER A 32 22.03 -3.98 11.15
CA SER A 32 22.90 -4.89 10.42
C SER A 32 22.64 -4.95 8.91
N ASP A 33 21.48 -4.46 8.42
CA ASP A 33 21.12 -4.37 7.00
C ASP A 33 20.57 -2.97 6.63
N ALA A 34 21.47 -1.99 6.56
CA ALA A 34 21.14 -0.61 6.17
C ALA A 34 20.47 -0.50 4.78
N GLY A 35 20.73 -1.43 3.87
CA GLY A 35 20.12 -1.45 2.54
C GLY A 35 18.66 -1.90 2.58
N GLY A 36 18.37 -2.98 3.32
CA GLY A 36 17.01 -3.45 3.57
C GLY A 36 16.17 -2.43 4.32
N ALA A 37 16.77 -1.70 5.26
CA ALA A 37 16.11 -0.69 6.07
C ALA A 37 15.56 0.50 5.25
N ALA A 38 16.37 1.04 4.34
CA ALA A 38 15.97 2.17 3.50
C ALA A 38 14.83 1.81 2.53
N VAL A 39 14.93 0.65 1.88
CA VAL A 39 13.89 0.14 0.96
C VAL A 39 12.56 -0.07 1.70
N ALA A 40 12.66 -0.59 2.92
CA ALA A 40 11.52 -0.87 3.77
C ALA A 40 10.77 0.40 4.20
N LEU A 41 11.52 1.42 4.61
CA LEU A 41 10.98 2.71 4.99
C LEU A 41 10.33 3.43 3.80
N GLU A 42 10.95 3.39 2.62
CA GLU A 42 10.39 3.99 1.41
C GLU A 42 9.01 3.40 1.07
N SER A 43 8.84 2.09 1.21
CA SER A 43 7.54 1.45 0.96
C SER A 43 6.50 1.85 1.98
N LEU A 44 6.88 1.93 3.25
CA LEU A 44 6.01 2.40 4.31
C LEU A 44 5.49 3.81 3.99
N CYS A 45 6.41 4.72 3.63
CA CYS A 45 6.07 6.07 3.22
C CYS A 45 5.12 6.04 2.01
N ARG A 46 5.46 5.35 0.92
CA ARG A 46 4.62 5.30 -0.28
C ARG A 46 3.20 4.78 -0.02
N ALA A 47 3.08 3.75 0.81
CA ALA A 47 1.77 3.14 1.08
C ALA A 47 0.90 3.97 2.04
N TYR A 48 1.50 4.60 3.04
CA TYR A 48 0.75 5.30 4.08
C TYR A 48 0.69 6.81 3.91
N TRP A 49 1.46 7.40 2.98
CA TRP A 49 1.43 8.83 2.73
C TRP A 49 0.04 9.34 2.39
N PHE A 50 -0.61 8.74 1.39
CA PHE A 50 -1.95 9.21 1.00
C PHE A 50 -3.03 8.93 2.06
N PRO A 51 -3.12 7.75 2.69
CA PRO A 51 -4.05 7.55 3.81
C PRO A 51 -3.91 8.59 4.93
N LEU A 52 -2.68 8.92 5.34
CA LEU A 52 -2.42 9.90 6.40
C LEU A 52 -2.72 11.33 5.94
N TYR A 53 -2.39 11.66 4.69
CA TYR A 53 -2.74 12.93 4.06
C TYR A 53 -4.26 13.17 4.07
N VAL A 54 -5.06 12.19 3.65
CA VAL A 54 -6.54 12.26 3.67
C VAL A 54 -7.05 12.50 5.09
N TYR A 55 -6.49 11.81 6.08
CA TYR A 55 -6.86 11.99 7.48
C TYR A 55 -6.62 13.44 7.93
N ILE A 56 -5.46 14.02 7.58
CA ILE A 56 -5.11 15.41 7.92
C ILE A 56 -6.04 16.39 7.18
N ARG A 57 -6.28 16.19 5.88
CA ARG A 57 -7.20 17.03 5.09
C ARG A 57 -8.62 17.03 5.66
N ARG A 58 -9.10 15.86 6.09
CA ARG A 58 -10.43 15.72 6.70
C ARG A 58 -10.55 16.40 8.07
N ARG A 59 -9.43 16.61 8.76
CA ARG A 59 -9.38 17.44 9.98
C ARG A 59 -9.48 18.95 9.73
N GLY A 60 -9.55 19.38 8.47
CA GLY A 60 -9.77 20.78 8.09
C GLY A 60 -8.49 21.55 7.75
N HIS A 61 -7.34 20.86 7.68
CA HIS A 61 -6.09 21.48 7.22
C HIS A 61 -6.15 21.77 5.71
N SER A 62 -5.51 22.86 5.28
CA SER A 62 -5.38 23.18 3.86
C SER A 62 -4.57 22.10 3.11
N PRO A 63 -4.61 22.05 1.77
CA PRO A 63 -3.75 21.15 0.99
C PRO A 63 -2.27 21.30 1.34
N GLU A 64 -1.79 22.54 1.39
CA GLU A 64 -0.39 22.87 1.71
C GLU A 64 -0.03 22.41 3.12
N ASP A 65 -0.87 22.73 4.11
CA ASP A 65 -0.64 22.30 5.50
C ASP A 65 -0.66 20.77 5.63
N ALA A 66 -1.57 20.09 4.93
CA ALA A 66 -1.68 18.64 5.01
C ALA A 66 -0.48 17.93 4.38
N GLU A 67 0.06 18.47 3.29
CA GLU A 67 1.29 17.99 2.68
C GLU A 67 2.46 18.14 3.66
N ASP A 68 2.66 19.35 4.17
CA ASP A 68 3.74 19.68 5.10
C ASP A 68 3.66 18.84 6.38
N LEU A 69 2.46 18.68 6.96
CA LEU A 69 2.25 17.86 8.16
C LEU A 69 2.48 16.37 7.88
N THR A 70 2.10 15.87 6.71
CA THR A 70 2.35 14.47 6.34
C THR A 70 3.84 14.22 6.17
N GLN A 71 4.54 15.11 5.47
CA GLN A 71 6.00 15.03 5.30
C GLN A 71 6.74 15.16 6.64
N GLY A 72 6.38 16.16 7.44
CA GLY A 72 6.94 16.40 8.77
C GLY A 72 6.72 15.22 9.71
N TYR A 73 5.56 14.56 9.62
CA TYR A 73 5.29 13.35 10.39
C TYR A 73 6.25 12.21 10.02
N PHE A 74 6.45 11.92 8.73
CA PHE A 74 7.40 10.87 8.32
C PHE A 74 8.84 11.24 8.68
N ALA A 75 9.23 12.50 8.53
CA ALA A 75 10.53 12.97 8.99
C ALA A 75 10.70 12.73 10.50
N ALA A 76 9.71 13.10 11.32
CA ALA A 76 9.73 12.86 12.76
C ALA A 76 9.69 11.36 13.11
N LEU A 77 9.00 10.54 12.32
CA LEU A 77 8.96 9.08 12.48
C LEU A 77 10.36 8.45 12.37
N ILE A 78 11.17 8.98 11.46
CA ILE A 78 12.54 8.54 11.22
C ILE A 78 13.49 9.16 12.24
N GLU A 79 13.46 10.49 12.41
CA GLU A 79 14.40 11.22 13.27
C GLU A 79 14.25 10.89 14.76
N ARG A 80 13.02 10.63 15.21
CA ARG A 80 12.72 10.31 16.62
C ARG A 80 12.71 8.81 16.90
N ASP A 81 13.04 8.00 15.88
CA ASP A 81 13.07 6.55 15.97
C ASP A 81 11.79 5.97 16.59
N TYR A 82 10.63 6.52 16.18
CA TYR A 82 9.35 6.00 16.65
C TYR A 82 9.15 4.55 16.22
N LEU A 83 9.81 4.12 15.14
CA LEU A 83 9.79 2.75 14.64
C LEU A 83 10.46 1.76 15.61
N SER A 84 11.54 2.11 16.30
CA SER A 84 12.14 1.22 17.31
C SER A 84 11.27 1.06 18.56
N GLN A 85 10.45 2.07 18.86
CA GLN A 85 9.47 2.03 19.95
C GLN A 85 8.18 1.29 19.55
N ALA A 86 8.03 0.96 18.26
CA ALA A 86 6.87 0.25 17.75
C ALA A 86 6.91 -1.21 18.21
N ASP A 87 6.15 -1.49 19.27
CA ASP A 87 6.00 -2.85 19.79
C ASP A 87 4.95 -3.61 18.98
N ARG A 88 5.41 -4.61 18.23
CA ARG A 88 4.55 -5.53 17.44
C ARG A 88 3.46 -6.19 18.29
N THR A 89 3.65 -6.36 19.59
CA THR A 89 2.66 -7.01 20.48
C THR A 89 1.49 -6.09 20.83
N LYS A 90 1.58 -4.79 20.52
CA LYS A 90 0.56 -3.79 20.87
C LYS A 90 -0.49 -3.56 19.79
N GLY A 91 -0.44 -4.28 18.67
CA GLY A 91 -1.51 -4.33 17.67
C GLY A 91 -1.07 -4.05 16.24
N ARG A 92 -2.02 -3.56 15.43
CA ARG A 92 -1.88 -3.39 13.97
C ARG A 92 -1.02 -2.18 13.62
N LEU A 93 -0.17 -2.29 12.59
CA LEU A 93 0.71 -1.20 12.15
C LEU A 93 -0.06 0.08 11.80
N ARG A 94 -1.24 -0.05 11.18
CA ARG A 94 -2.10 1.10 10.87
C ARG A 94 -2.58 1.86 12.10
N SER A 95 -2.92 1.14 13.17
CA SER A 95 -3.35 1.74 14.43
C SER A 95 -2.20 2.47 15.11
N PHE A 96 -1.00 1.90 15.04
CA PHE A 96 0.23 2.55 15.49
C PHE A 96 0.46 3.87 14.73
N LEU A 97 0.51 3.83 13.39
CA LEU A 97 0.75 5.01 12.56
C LEU A 97 -0.28 6.12 12.77
N LEU A 98 -1.56 5.76 12.88
CA LEU A 98 -2.61 6.73 13.14
C LEU A 98 -2.48 7.35 14.54
N THR A 99 -2.10 6.56 15.54
CA THR A 99 -1.91 7.03 16.92
C THR A 99 -0.70 7.97 17.01
N THR A 100 0.44 7.59 16.44
CA THR A 100 1.64 8.43 16.42
C THR A 100 1.43 9.69 15.60
N LEU A 101 0.65 9.63 14.50
CA LEU A 101 0.26 10.83 13.76
C LEU A 101 -0.59 11.76 14.63
N LYS A 102 -1.59 11.24 15.35
CA LYS A 102 -2.42 12.07 16.25
C LYS A 102 -1.59 12.78 17.31
N HIS A 103 -0.60 12.09 17.89
CA HIS A 103 0.34 12.70 18.84
C HIS A 103 1.21 13.77 18.17
N PHE A 104 1.76 13.47 16.99
CA PHE A 104 2.55 14.44 16.22
C PHE A 104 1.74 15.72 15.91
N LEU A 105 0.50 15.60 15.44
CA LEU A 105 -0.36 16.74 15.14
C LEU A 105 -0.69 17.56 16.39
N ALA A 106 -0.89 16.91 17.55
CA ALA A 106 -1.12 17.60 18.81
C ALA A 106 0.12 18.37 19.28
N ASP A 107 1.31 17.80 19.09
CA ASP A 107 2.60 18.46 19.37
C ASP A 107 2.82 19.65 18.43
N GLU A 108 2.57 19.50 17.13
CA GLU A 108 2.71 20.60 16.14
C GLU A 108 1.70 21.73 16.39
N TRP A 109 0.46 21.41 16.77
CA TRP A 109 -0.51 22.41 17.19
C TRP A 109 -0.05 23.19 18.43
N SER A 110 0.54 22.47 19.41
CA SER A 110 1.09 23.08 20.63
C SER A 110 2.29 23.98 20.33
N LYS A 111 3.15 23.59 19.37
CA LYS A 111 4.30 24.40 18.90
C LYS A 111 3.87 25.60 18.06
N ALA A 112 2.87 25.46 17.18
CA ALA A 112 2.33 26.57 16.40
C ALA A 112 1.69 27.66 17.30
N GLY A 113 1.09 27.26 18.42
CA GLY A 113 0.63 28.18 19.47
C GLY A 113 1.76 28.86 20.25
N ALA A 114 2.94 28.22 20.34
CA ALA A 114 4.10 28.70 21.10
C ALA A 114 5.15 29.46 20.26
N GLN A 115 5.22 29.23 18.94
CA GLN A 115 6.29 29.70 18.07
C GLN A 115 5.77 30.15 16.70
N LYS A 116 5.42 31.43 16.60
CA LYS A 116 5.63 32.16 15.34
C LYS A 116 7.14 32.21 15.05
N ARG A 117 7.63 31.25 14.26
CA ARG A 117 8.76 31.30 13.29
C ARG A 117 9.65 30.05 13.35
N GLY A 118 9.77 29.38 12.20
CA GLY A 118 11.03 28.90 11.64
C GLY A 118 11.38 27.42 11.83
N ALA A 119 11.29 26.65 10.75
CA ALA A 119 12.44 25.97 10.13
C ALA A 119 11.96 25.13 8.95
N GLY A 120 12.19 25.64 7.74
CA GLY A 120 12.00 24.87 6.51
C GLY A 120 13.09 23.82 6.36
N LYS A 121 12.67 22.57 6.23
CA LYS A 121 13.39 21.52 5.50
C LYS A 121 12.36 20.76 4.69
N ILE A 122 12.28 21.10 3.41
CA ILE A 122 11.51 20.33 2.42
C ILE A 122 12.43 19.21 1.95
N ILE A 123 12.07 17.95 2.23
CA ILE A 123 12.64 16.80 1.53
C ILE A 123 11.53 15.79 1.26
N MET A 124 11.38 15.47 -0.02
CA MET A 124 10.47 14.52 -0.69
C MET A 124 9.10 15.08 -1.10
N SER A 125 9.06 15.71 -2.28
CA SER A 125 7.82 15.94 -3.02
C SER A 125 7.30 14.60 -3.55
N ILE A 126 6.33 14.01 -2.85
CA ILE A 126 5.51 12.93 -3.37
C ILE A 126 4.19 13.56 -3.84
N ASP A 127 4.24 14.10 -5.07
CA ASP A 127 3.12 14.41 -5.97
C ASP A 127 1.82 14.98 -5.35
N ALA A 128 1.93 16.16 -4.72
CA ALA A 128 0.82 16.87 -4.07
C ALA A 128 -0.35 17.23 -5.01
N ALA A 129 -0.05 17.52 -6.27
CA ALA A 129 -1.06 17.84 -7.28
C ALA A 129 -1.97 16.62 -7.57
N GLN A 130 -1.38 15.44 -7.71
CA GLN A 130 -2.13 14.19 -7.87
C GLN A 130 -2.91 13.82 -6.59
N ALA A 131 -2.41 14.20 -5.42
CA ALA A 131 -3.08 13.94 -4.15
C ALA A 131 -4.40 14.71 -4.01
N GLU A 132 -4.44 16.00 -4.36
CA GLU A 132 -5.69 16.78 -4.29
C GLU A 132 -6.71 16.34 -5.34
N GLU A 133 -6.29 16.00 -6.55
CA GLU A 133 -7.19 15.40 -7.55
C GLU A 133 -7.80 14.09 -7.03
N ARG A 134 -6.99 13.26 -6.38
CA ARG A 134 -7.45 12.00 -5.78
C ARG A 134 -8.32 12.22 -4.55
N TYR A 135 -8.06 13.25 -3.74
CA TYR A 135 -8.89 13.65 -2.60
C TYR A 135 -10.24 14.20 -3.03
N ALA A 136 -10.28 14.99 -4.11
CA ALA A 136 -11.54 15.52 -4.66
C ALA A 136 -12.50 14.43 -5.16
N LEU A 137 -11.97 13.25 -5.48
CA LEU A 137 -12.74 12.05 -5.85
C LEU A 137 -13.18 11.21 -4.65
N GLU A 138 -12.72 11.52 -3.43
CA GLU A 138 -13.16 10.81 -2.23
C GLU A 138 -14.65 11.15 -1.95
N PRO A 139 -15.48 10.17 -1.55
CA PRO A 139 -16.88 10.42 -1.25
C PRO A 139 -17.04 11.52 -0.19
N ALA A 140 -17.97 12.44 -0.41
CA ALA A 140 -18.25 13.52 0.54
C ALA A 140 -18.82 13.03 1.90
N ASP A 141 -19.11 11.74 2.01
CA ASP A 141 -19.83 11.07 3.09
C ASP A 141 -19.36 11.48 4.50
N GLU A 142 -20.27 11.57 5.47
CA GLU A 142 -20.03 12.05 6.86
C GLU A 142 -19.14 11.11 7.70
N ALA A 143 -18.44 10.19 7.06
CA ALA A 143 -17.49 9.29 7.69
C ALA A 143 -16.41 10.09 8.45
N SER A 144 -16.17 9.68 9.70
CA SER A 144 -15.09 10.23 10.51
C SER A 144 -13.73 10.07 9.80
N PRO A 145 -12.75 10.97 10.06
CA PRO A 145 -11.41 10.86 9.49
C PRO A 145 -10.78 9.46 9.66
N ASP A 146 -11.02 8.82 10.81
CA ASP A 146 -10.57 7.47 11.10
C ASP A 146 -11.15 6.42 10.13
N VAL A 147 -12.43 6.51 9.78
CA VAL A 147 -13.06 5.59 8.82
C VAL A 147 -12.53 5.80 7.40
N LEU A 148 -12.31 7.05 6.99
CA LEU A 148 -11.72 7.35 5.68
C LEU A 148 -10.27 6.86 5.58
N TYR A 149 -9.48 7.03 6.65
CA TYR A 149 -8.13 6.48 6.75
C TYR A 149 -8.14 4.95 6.56
N GLU A 150 -9.01 4.24 7.30
CA GLU A 150 -9.13 2.79 7.25
C GLU A 150 -9.60 2.30 5.87
N ARG A 151 -10.63 2.95 5.29
CA ARG A 151 -11.09 2.66 3.92
C ARG A 151 -9.97 2.86 2.91
N ARG A 152 -9.17 3.91 3.09
CA ARG A 152 -8.11 4.23 2.16
C ARG A 152 -6.93 3.28 2.24
N TRP A 153 -6.61 2.84 3.45
CA TRP A 153 -5.70 1.73 3.67
C TRP A 153 -6.18 0.48 2.92
N ALA A 154 -7.45 0.10 3.05
CA ALA A 154 -8.01 -1.07 2.38
C ALA A 154 -7.84 -1.00 0.84
N LEU A 155 -8.14 0.14 0.23
CA LEU A 155 -7.94 0.36 -1.21
C LEU A 155 -6.47 0.21 -1.61
N THR A 156 -5.55 0.78 -0.83
CA THR A 156 -4.10 0.69 -1.08
C THR A 156 -3.61 -0.75 -1.03
N VAL A 157 -4.11 -1.56 -0.08
CA VAL A 157 -3.79 -2.99 0.00
C VAL A 157 -4.28 -3.72 -1.27
N LEU A 158 -5.51 -3.46 -1.71
CA LEU A 158 -6.04 -4.10 -2.92
C LEU A 158 -5.28 -3.71 -4.20
N ASP A 159 -4.94 -2.44 -4.36
CA ASP A 159 -4.16 -1.94 -5.49
C ASP A 159 -2.79 -2.63 -5.55
N ASN A 160 -2.08 -2.69 -4.42
CA ASN A 160 -0.77 -3.34 -4.33
C ASN A 160 -0.84 -4.84 -4.65
N VAL A 161 -1.88 -5.53 -4.18
CA VAL A 161 -2.11 -6.95 -4.47
C VAL A 161 -2.39 -7.18 -5.96
N LEU A 162 -3.20 -6.31 -6.57
CA LEU A 162 -3.51 -6.37 -8.00
C LEU A 162 -2.26 -6.12 -8.84
N ASP A 163 -1.44 -5.13 -8.48
CA ASP A 163 -0.18 -4.85 -9.15
C ASP A 163 0.83 -5.98 -9.01
N THR A 164 0.92 -6.60 -7.83
CA THR A 164 1.77 -7.78 -7.62
C THR A 164 1.34 -8.93 -8.55
N LEU A 165 0.03 -9.21 -8.59
CA LEU A 165 -0.53 -10.23 -9.47
C LEU A 165 -0.28 -9.92 -10.96
N ARG A 166 -0.41 -8.65 -11.36
CA ARG A 166 -0.10 -8.19 -12.71
C ARG A 166 1.35 -8.50 -13.07
N GLN A 167 2.29 -8.20 -12.17
CA GLN A 167 3.72 -8.42 -12.42
C GLN A 167 4.10 -9.90 -12.51
N GLU A 168 3.46 -10.79 -11.74
CA GLU A 168 3.63 -12.25 -11.89
C GLU A 168 3.22 -12.72 -13.30
N TYR A 169 2.12 -12.18 -13.82
CA TYR A 169 1.66 -12.51 -15.17
C TYR A 169 2.56 -11.93 -16.25
N VAL A 170 3.02 -10.67 -16.09
CA VAL A 170 3.98 -10.04 -17.02
C VAL A 170 5.27 -10.86 -17.11
N THR A 171 5.86 -11.21 -15.97
CA THR A 171 7.11 -11.96 -15.89
C THR A 171 6.98 -13.36 -16.50
N SER A 172 5.80 -13.97 -16.42
CA SER A 172 5.51 -15.27 -17.03
C SER A 172 5.10 -15.21 -18.51
N GLY A 173 5.17 -14.03 -19.15
CA GLY A 173 4.79 -13.81 -20.54
C GLY A 173 3.28 -13.89 -20.80
N LYS A 174 2.46 -13.69 -19.76
CA LYS A 174 0.99 -13.85 -19.78
C LYS A 174 0.27 -12.51 -19.61
N THR A 175 0.87 -11.40 -20.05
CA THR A 175 0.31 -10.05 -19.93
C THR A 175 -1.10 -9.95 -20.53
N GLU A 176 -1.29 -10.42 -21.77
CA GLU A 176 -2.60 -10.39 -22.42
C GLU A 176 -3.66 -11.20 -21.68
N LEU A 177 -3.27 -12.36 -21.14
CA LEU A 177 -4.15 -13.18 -20.32
C LEU A 177 -4.58 -12.42 -19.07
N PHE A 178 -3.67 -11.73 -18.38
CA PHE A 178 -4.01 -10.92 -17.21
C PHE A 178 -4.95 -9.77 -17.57
N ASN A 179 -4.62 -9.01 -18.63
CA ASN A 179 -5.37 -7.83 -19.05
C ASN A 179 -6.84 -8.16 -19.30
N VAL A 180 -7.11 -9.32 -19.90
CA VAL A 180 -8.48 -9.79 -20.16
C VAL A 180 -9.13 -10.38 -18.91
N LEU A 181 -8.38 -11.12 -18.08
CA LEU A 181 -8.96 -11.83 -16.94
C LEU A 181 -9.14 -10.97 -15.68
N GLN A 182 -8.44 -9.86 -15.51
CA GLN A 182 -8.50 -9.00 -14.31
C GLN A 182 -9.92 -8.50 -14.01
N LYS A 183 -10.76 -8.28 -15.04
CA LYS A 183 -12.18 -7.90 -14.88
C LYS A 183 -13.00 -8.93 -14.09
N PHE A 184 -12.52 -10.17 -13.99
CA PHE A 184 -13.17 -11.24 -13.23
C PHE A 184 -12.82 -11.26 -11.74
N LEU A 185 -11.94 -10.38 -11.29
CA LEU A 185 -11.67 -10.14 -9.86
C LEU A 185 -12.76 -9.27 -9.22
N ALA A 186 -13.43 -8.41 -9.99
CA ALA A 186 -14.59 -7.66 -9.53
C ALA A 186 -15.81 -8.59 -9.30
N TRP A 187 -16.57 -8.34 -8.23
CA TRP A 187 -17.58 -9.24 -7.66
C TRP A 187 -18.77 -9.56 -8.58
N ASN A 188 -18.89 -8.97 -9.78
CA ASN A 188 -20.12 -9.01 -10.58
C ASN A 188 -19.97 -9.46 -12.05
N SER A 189 -18.94 -10.24 -12.38
CA SER A 189 -18.68 -10.71 -13.75
C SER A 189 -19.27 -12.09 -14.02
N ALA A 190 -20.60 -12.18 -14.24
CA ALA A 190 -21.29 -13.47 -14.45
C ALA A 190 -21.72 -13.72 -15.92
N GLY A 191 -21.49 -14.96 -16.38
CA GLY A 191 -22.23 -15.61 -17.48
C GLY A 191 -21.71 -15.37 -18.90
N THR A 192 -22.03 -14.22 -19.49
CA THR A 192 -21.75 -13.89 -20.90
C THR A 192 -20.27 -13.59 -21.16
N ALA A 193 -19.59 -13.05 -20.15
CA ALA A 193 -18.19 -12.66 -20.25
C ALA A 193 -17.23 -13.84 -20.53
N TYR A 194 -17.57 -15.09 -20.19
CA TYR A 194 -16.66 -16.24 -20.40
C TYR A 194 -16.52 -16.62 -21.88
N ARG A 195 -17.61 -16.59 -22.65
CA ARG A 195 -17.59 -16.95 -24.07
C ARG A 195 -16.82 -15.92 -24.89
N GLU A 196 -17.09 -14.64 -24.65
CA GLU A 196 -16.39 -13.54 -25.31
C GLU A 196 -14.89 -13.54 -24.96
N THR A 197 -14.58 -13.79 -23.69
CA THR A 197 -13.19 -13.92 -23.23
C THR A 197 -12.49 -15.12 -23.86
N ALA A 198 -13.18 -16.24 -24.04
CA ALA A 198 -12.66 -17.42 -24.72
C ALA A 198 -12.33 -17.14 -26.20
N ALA A 199 -13.21 -16.42 -26.90
CA ALA A 199 -12.96 -15.97 -28.26
C ALA A 199 -11.77 -15.00 -28.33
N GLN A 200 -11.72 -14.00 -27.43
CA GLN A 200 -10.65 -13.00 -27.38
C GLN A 200 -9.26 -13.63 -27.12
N LEU A 201 -9.21 -14.65 -26.26
CA LEU A 201 -7.96 -15.34 -25.90
C LEU A 201 -7.63 -16.54 -26.81
N ASN A 202 -8.49 -16.85 -27.80
CA ASN A 202 -8.42 -18.06 -28.61
C ASN A 202 -8.29 -19.35 -27.74
N MET A 203 -9.08 -19.42 -26.67
CA MET A 203 -9.10 -20.52 -25.71
C MET A 203 -10.46 -21.22 -25.70
N LYS A 204 -10.50 -22.46 -25.21
CA LYS A 204 -11.78 -23.11 -24.87
C LYS A 204 -12.40 -22.44 -23.65
N GLU A 205 -13.72 -22.30 -23.59
CA GLU A 205 -14.43 -21.74 -22.42
C GLU A 205 -14.05 -22.46 -21.11
N SER A 206 -13.84 -23.78 -21.15
CA SER A 206 -13.38 -24.56 -20.00
C SER A 206 -11.98 -24.16 -19.52
N ALA A 207 -11.07 -23.83 -20.43
CA ALA A 207 -9.73 -23.36 -20.10
C ALA A 207 -9.75 -21.94 -19.49
N VAL A 208 -10.65 -21.07 -19.98
CA VAL A 208 -10.88 -19.74 -19.40
C VAL A 208 -11.40 -19.86 -17.96
N ARG A 209 -12.37 -20.74 -17.70
CA ARG A 209 -12.89 -20.96 -16.33
C ARG A 209 -11.79 -21.41 -15.36
N VAL A 210 -10.90 -22.30 -15.79
CA VAL A 210 -9.74 -22.74 -14.99
C VAL A 210 -8.75 -21.60 -14.78
N ALA A 211 -8.48 -20.79 -15.80
CA ALA A 211 -7.59 -19.64 -15.69
C ALA A 211 -8.13 -18.58 -14.71
N ILE A 212 -9.44 -18.30 -14.74
CA ILE A 212 -10.11 -17.40 -13.80
C ILE A 212 -10.04 -17.96 -12.37
N PHE A 213 -10.28 -19.26 -12.20
CA PHE A 213 -10.15 -19.89 -10.88
C PHE A 213 -8.73 -19.74 -10.32
N ARG A 214 -7.70 -19.99 -11.13
CA ARG A 214 -6.30 -19.80 -10.72
C ARG A 214 -5.98 -18.35 -10.41
N LEU A 215 -6.46 -17.40 -11.22
CA LEU A 215 -6.31 -15.97 -10.98
C LEU A 215 -6.91 -15.57 -9.63
N ARG A 216 -8.17 -15.94 -9.36
CA ARG A 216 -8.86 -15.63 -8.09
C ARG A 216 -8.18 -16.28 -6.90
N ARG A 217 -7.72 -17.53 -7.03
CA ARG A 217 -6.97 -18.21 -5.98
C ARG A 217 -5.67 -17.46 -5.67
N ARG A 218 -4.87 -17.13 -6.69
CA ARG A 218 -3.60 -16.42 -6.48
C ARG A 218 -3.81 -15.02 -5.92
N TYR A 219 -4.84 -14.30 -6.39
CA TYR A 219 -5.24 -13.01 -5.81
C TYR A 219 -5.59 -13.14 -4.32
N GLY A 220 -6.37 -14.16 -3.94
CA GLY A 220 -6.71 -14.43 -2.54
C GLY A 220 -5.51 -14.83 -1.68
N ASP A 221 -4.55 -15.57 -2.23
CA ASP A 221 -3.29 -15.92 -1.56
C ASP A 221 -2.45 -14.66 -1.31
N LEU A 222 -2.26 -13.82 -2.34
CA LEU A 222 -1.53 -12.54 -2.23
C LEU A 222 -2.22 -11.56 -1.27
N LEU A 223 -3.55 -11.49 -1.27
CA LEU A 223 -4.30 -10.66 -0.33
C LEU A 223 -4.11 -11.15 1.11
N ARG A 224 -4.14 -12.48 1.33
CA ARG A 224 -3.88 -13.06 2.64
C ARG A 224 -2.44 -12.80 3.10
N GLU A 225 -1.46 -12.90 2.21
CA GLU A 225 -0.06 -12.55 2.48
C GLU A 225 0.08 -11.07 2.86
N ALA A 226 -0.55 -10.17 2.11
CA ALA A 226 -0.54 -8.74 2.37
C ALA A 226 -1.21 -8.36 3.70
N VAL A 227 -2.28 -9.06 4.09
CA VAL A 227 -2.94 -8.83 5.38
C VAL A 227 -2.13 -9.45 6.54
N ALA A 228 -1.61 -10.67 6.36
CA ALA A 228 -0.73 -11.32 7.32
C ALA A 228 0.51 -10.48 7.67
N ALA A 229 1.01 -9.73 6.70
CA ALA A 229 2.10 -8.77 6.89
C ALA A 229 1.77 -7.61 7.85
N THR A 230 0.49 -7.29 8.05
CA THR A 230 0.02 -6.14 8.85
C THR A 230 -0.42 -6.50 10.27
N VAL A 231 -0.55 -7.79 10.56
CA VAL A 231 -0.98 -8.33 11.86
C VAL A 231 0.16 -9.02 12.59
N THR A 232 0.01 -9.19 13.91
CA THR A 232 1.07 -9.76 14.76
C THR A 232 0.99 -11.29 14.82
N SER A 233 -0.21 -11.85 14.66
CA SER A 233 -0.46 -13.28 14.68
C SER A 233 -1.19 -13.75 13.41
N PRO A 234 -0.82 -14.90 12.81
CA PRO A 234 -1.56 -15.51 11.71
C PRO A 234 -3.05 -15.73 12.00
N ASP A 235 -3.41 -15.91 13.27
CA ASP A 235 -4.81 -16.15 13.69
C ASP A 235 -5.70 -14.91 13.53
N GLU A 236 -5.11 -13.71 13.43
CA GLU A 236 -5.86 -12.46 13.22
C GLU A 236 -6.24 -12.24 11.76
N VAL A 237 -5.58 -12.93 10.83
CA VAL A 237 -5.72 -12.73 9.38
C VAL A 237 -7.16 -12.90 8.88
N PRO A 238 -7.93 -13.94 9.30
CA PRO A 238 -9.31 -14.08 8.84
C PRO A 238 -10.20 -12.90 9.24
N GLY A 239 -10.15 -12.48 10.51
CA GLY A 239 -10.95 -11.35 11.00
C GLY A 239 -10.55 -10.02 10.35
N GLU A 240 -9.26 -9.87 10.05
CA GLU A 240 -8.73 -8.70 9.37
C GLU A 240 -9.15 -8.61 7.89
N LEU A 241 -9.20 -9.75 7.20
CA LEU A 241 -9.75 -9.84 5.84
C LEU A 241 -11.24 -9.49 5.83
N ASP A 242 -12.02 -10.01 6.78
CA ASP A 242 -13.44 -9.70 6.90
C ASP A 242 -13.68 -8.21 7.16
N TYR A 243 -12.87 -7.61 8.04
CA TYR A 243 -12.90 -6.18 8.30
C TYR A 243 -12.53 -5.35 7.06
N LEU A 244 -11.44 -5.68 6.37
CA LEU A 244 -11.03 -5.02 5.12
C LEU A 244 -12.16 -5.04 4.09
N LEU A 245 -12.80 -6.19 3.89
CA LEU A 245 -13.92 -6.33 2.96
C LEU A 245 -15.16 -5.56 3.42
N SER A 246 -15.38 -5.42 4.73
CA SER A 246 -16.50 -4.65 5.27
C SER A 246 -16.39 -3.15 4.96
N LEU A 247 -15.17 -2.60 4.96
CA LEU A 247 -14.90 -1.19 4.65
C LEU A 247 -15.24 -0.79 3.20
N LEU A 248 -15.37 -1.78 2.31
CA LEU A 248 -15.60 -1.58 0.88
C LEU A 248 -17.04 -1.86 0.45
N LYS A 249 -17.90 -2.29 1.39
CA LYS A 249 -19.31 -2.61 1.13
C LYS A 249 -20.27 -1.40 1.24
N SER A 250 -19.74 -0.21 1.53
CA SER A 250 -20.49 1.06 1.64
C SER A 250 -20.31 1.97 0.43
#